data_AF-A0A964U5Q1-F1
#
_entry.id   AF-A0A964U5Q1-F1
#
_cell.length_a   1.000
_cell.length_b   1.000
_cell.length_c   1.000
_cell.angle_alpha   90.00
_cell.angle_beta   90.00
_cell.angle_gamma   90.00
#
_symmetry.space_group_name_H-M   'P 1'
#
loop_
_entity.id
_entity.type
_entity.pdbx_description
1 polymer ?
#
loop_
_entity_poly.entity_id
_entity_poly.type
_entity_poly.pdbx_seq_one_letter_code
_entity_poly.pdbx_strand_id
1 'polypeptide(L)'
;MPEALDPLRQGLADLGRSRRIRAWAAGALRGLAAWLLLVLAAVILDAAWPLPTAGRWAMLGILLGLLPVLVLMRRSRNRASEREMLGDARTLECAAHDHANALVNGVQVGPMQHQTGDAFAATLAQRAHQRGLTRFEQADRDAVIDRRTLHRQAGNLYAAAAAWLIVMLIHPGLLGGGLVRVGLPWGDHPPFALTELEVTIDPAQPTVGDDVSVTATTAGKIAETATIVQLDAEDRAQRRWPMSARPQSHGSFSHAFVNVREPIRFRVEAGDARSRVYTITPRLADESAGAPDATASAIPDTQDAAEAPVEAGGGSVASMLPDIYERLNDLIDRAASLQERAAQLAEGPASDAQREAWREAMAALDTDLGAFQQDAAALAGDVRGEADRHDEPVRGQLQRLADAIEALGLCRTGACPSPMAAPDSAGPTPKTGQGAGAGVGAGGGELGPAGQWAAGVRDAGRGAVTTLRAQRQRLDQALAGGGRLDPDAEADTPSRPEPDVATGAAEQQQDTADPDRRLREAILDQAPPAYRELTDQYFDRLATEAE
;
A
#
# COMPACT_ATOMS: atom_id res chain seq x y z
N MET A 1 -43.41 22.31 38.35
CA MET A 1 -43.22 20.99 37.71
C MET A 1 -42.65 21.25 36.33
N PRO A 2 -41.59 20.54 35.89
CA PRO A 2 -41.10 20.67 34.53
C PRO A 2 -42.25 20.29 33.59
N GLU A 3 -42.68 21.24 32.73
CA GLU A 3 -43.58 20.93 31.63
C GLU A 3 -42.96 19.76 30.86
N ALA A 4 -43.65 18.63 30.79
CA ALA A 4 -43.25 17.56 29.90
C ALA A 4 -43.14 18.17 28.50
N LEU A 5 -41.92 18.18 27.97
CA LEU A 5 -41.65 18.76 26.66
C LEU A 5 -42.59 18.07 25.66
N ASP A 6 -43.35 18.89 24.96
CA ASP A 6 -44.23 18.48 23.88
C ASP A 6 -43.50 17.47 22.95
N PRO A 7 -44.04 16.24 22.77
CA PRO A 7 -43.37 15.18 21.99
C PRO A 7 -43.04 15.61 20.56
N LEU A 8 -43.83 16.50 19.95
CA LEU A 8 -43.55 17.05 18.63
C LEU A 8 -42.27 17.91 18.65
N ARG A 9 -42.10 18.74 19.69
CA ARG A 9 -40.91 19.58 19.85
C ARG A 9 -39.67 18.75 20.11
N GLN A 10 -39.78 17.71 20.92
CA GLN A 10 -38.68 16.79 21.19
C GLN A 10 -38.26 16.05 19.90
N GLY A 11 -39.21 15.50 19.15
CA GLY A 11 -38.93 14.83 17.88
C GLY A 11 -38.25 15.74 16.85
N LEU A 12 -38.71 16.98 16.72
CA LEU A 12 -38.08 17.97 15.84
C LEU A 12 -36.70 18.40 16.33
N ALA A 13 -36.51 18.54 17.65
CA ALA A 13 -35.20 18.87 18.22
C ALA A 13 -34.18 17.74 17.98
N ASP A 14 -34.61 16.48 18.07
CA ASP A 14 -33.78 15.31 17.78
C ASP A 14 -33.43 15.24 16.29
N LEU A 15 -34.41 15.44 15.39
CA LEU A 15 -34.17 15.54 13.95
C LEU A 15 -33.17 16.66 13.62
N GLY A 16 -33.38 17.86 14.19
CA GLY A 16 -32.48 19.00 14.03
C GLY A 16 -31.08 18.72 14.58
N ARG A 17 -30.95 17.96 15.68
CA ARG A 17 -29.65 17.51 16.20
C ARG A 17 -28.96 16.55 15.22
N SER A 18 -29.67 15.55 14.70
CA SER A 18 -29.12 14.60 13.72
C SER A 18 -28.69 15.29 12.42
N ARG A 19 -29.50 16.23 11.90
CA ARG A 19 -29.13 17.04 10.73
C ARG A 19 -27.88 17.88 11.00
N ARG A 20 -27.79 18.54 12.16
CA ARG A 20 -26.62 19.34 12.55
C ARG A 20 -25.37 18.51 12.65
N ILE A 21 -25.43 17.34 13.29
CA ILE A 21 -24.29 16.41 13.38
C ILE A 21 -23.82 15.99 11.99
N ARG A 22 -24.72 15.57 11.10
CA ARG A 22 -24.35 15.17 9.73
C ARG A 22 -23.85 16.33 8.88
N ALA A 23 -24.44 17.51 9.01
CA ALA A 23 -23.95 18.72 8.34
C ALA A 23 -22.55 19.12 8.84
N TRP A 24 -22.26 18.89 10.13
CA TRP A 24 -20.94 19.09 10.71
C TRP A 24 -19.95 18.03 10.20
N ALA A 25 -20.34 16.76 10.18
CA ALA A 25 -19.54 15.65 9.66
C ALA A 25 -19.19 15.84 8.18
N ALA A 26 -20.17 16.16 7.33
CA ALA A 26 -19.92 16.48 5.92
C ALA A 26 -18.99 17.69 5.75
N GLY A 27 -18.97 18.59 6.73
CA GLY A 27 -18.06 19.73 6.76
C GLY A 27 -16.66 19.41 7.18
N ALA A 28 -16.53 18.61 8.22
CA ALA A 28 -15.26 18.07 8.68
C ALA A 28 -14.62 17.25 7.55
N LEU A 29 -15.38 16.37 6.87
CA LEU A 29 -14.90 15.59 5.73
C LEU A 29 -14.39 16.47 4.58
N ARG A 30 -15.18 17.48 4.18
CA ARG A 30 -14.75 18.41 3.12
C ARG A 30 -13.54 19.24 3.52
N GLY A 31 -13.52 19.74 4.76
CA GLY A 31 -12.42 20.51 5.31
C GLY A 31 -11.14 19.70 5.40
N LEU A 32 -11.25 18.45 5.86
CA LEU A 32 -10.14 17.50 5.93
C LEU A 32 -9.61 17.16 4.53
N ALA A 33 -10.48 16.87 3.56
CA ALA A 33 -10.08 16.61 2.17
C ALA A 33 -9.33 17.82 1.57
N ALA A 34 -9.86 19.03 1.74
CA ALA A 34 -9.22 20.26 1.28
C ALA A 34 -7.87 20.51 1.99
N TRP A 35 -7.79 20.23 3.29
CA TRP A 35 -6.57 20.36 4.07
C TRP A 35 -5.51 19.35 3.62
N LEU A 36 -5.87 18.08 3.39
CA LEU A 36 -4.95 17.06 2.87
C LEU A 36 -4.40 17.44 1.49
N LEU A 37 -5.25 17.96 0.59
CA LEU A 37 -4.80 18.45 -0.71
C LEU A 37 -3.88 19.67 -0.59
N LEU A 38 -4.13 20.55 0.38
CA LEU A 38 -3.27 21.70 0.64
C LEU A 38 -1.91 21.29 1.21
N VAL A 39 -1.87 20.31 2.12
CA VAL A 39 -0.61 19.72 2.62
C VAL A 39 0.16 19.08 1.47
N LEU A 40 -0.52 18.34 0.59
CA LEU A 40 0.12 17.75 -0.59
C LEU A 40 0.69 18.82 -1.52
N ALA A 41 -0.07 19.88 -1.79
CA ALA A 41 0.38 21.02 -2.59
C ALA A 41 1.58 21.73 -1.94
N ALA A 42 1.60 21.87 -0.61
CA ALA A 42 2.72 22.43 0.14
C ALA A 42 3.99 21.58 0.00
N VAL A 43 3.87 20.24 0.09
CA VAL A 43 4.99 19.31 -0.12
C VAL A 43 5.54 19.43 -1.54
N ILE A 44 4.66 19.44 -2.56
CA ILE A 44 5.06 19.59 -3.97
C ILE A 44 5.74 20.96 -4.19
N LEU A 45 5.20 22.03 -3.60
CA LEU A 45 5.76 23.37 -3.73
C LEU A 45 7.16 23.47 -3.09
N ASP A 46 7.37 22.91 -1.90
CA ASP A 46 8.67 22.91 -1.22
C ASP A 46 9.71 21.98 -1.87
N ALA A 47 9.25 20.98 -2.62
CA ALA A 47 10.11 20.15 -3.47
C ALA A 47 10.52 20.87 -4.75
N ALA A 48 9.59 21.55 -5.42
CA ALA A 48 9.87 22.30 -6.65
C ALA A 48 10.68 23.58 -6.39
N TRP A 49 10.42 24.26 -5.27
CA TRP A 49 11.15 25.44 -4.81
C TRP A 49 11.57 25.24 -3.36
N PRO A 50 12.83 24.84 -3.09
CA PRO A 50 13.32 24.64 -1.74
C PRO A 50 13.12 25.90 -0.90
N LEU A 51 12.07 25.92 -0.07
CA LEU A 51 11.72 27.10 0.68
C LEU A 51 12.75 27.32 1.79
N PRO A 52 13.16 28.58 2.03
CA PRO A 52 13.96 28.90 3.22
C PRO A 52 13.13 28.63 4.47
N THR A 53 13.80 28.48 5.62
CA THR A 53 13.20 28.20 6.94
C THR A 53 11.99 29.11 7.24
N ALA A 54 12.11 30.42 6.97
CA ALA A 54 11.02 31.37 7.16
C ALA A 54 9.80 31.08 6.27
N GLY A 55 10.02 30.65 5.02
CA GLY A 55 8.95 30.26 4.10
C GLY A 55 8.22 29.01 4.59
N ARG A 56 8.95 28.03 5.13
CA ARG A 56 8.35 26.82 5.73
C ARG A 56 7.52 27.14 6.97
N TRP A 57 7.97 28.06 7.82
CA TRP A 57 7.17 28.55 8.96
C TRP A 57 5.87 29.24 8.53
N ALA A 58 5.94 30.11 7.52
CA ALA A 58 4.75 30.76 6.98
C ALA A 58 3.76 29.72 6.42
N MET A 59 4.26 28.74 5.68
CA MET A 59 3.47 27.64 5.11
C MET A 59 2.81 26.79 6.21
N LEU A 60 3.54 26.39 7.25
CA LEU A 60 3.00 25.68 8.40
C LEU A 60 1.93 26.50 9.13
N GLY A 61 2.16 27.80 9.31
CA GLY A 61 1.18 28.72 9.89
C GLY A 61 -0.11 28.80 9.09
N ILE A 62 -0.03 28.82 7.75
CA ILE A 62 -1.19 28.76 6.86
C ILE A 62 -1.92 27.42 7.01
N LEU A 63 -1.19 26.30 7.00
CA LEU A 63 -1.76 24.95 7.13
C LEU A 63 -2.50 24.75 8.46
N LEU A 64 -1.91 25.21 9.57
CA LEU A 64 -2.51 25.14 10.91
C LEU A 64 -3.66 26.14 11.09
N GLY A 65 -3.56 27.34 10.50
CA GLY A 65 -4.58 28.37 10.59
C GLY A 65 -5.83 28.10 9.76
N LEU A 66 -5.70 27.44 8.60
CA LEU A 66 -6.83 27.21 7.70
C LEU A 66 -7.84 26.20 8.26
N LEU A 67 -7.38 25.15 8.93
CA LEU A 67 -8.25 24.09 9.47
C LEU A 67 -9.32 24.62 10.45
N PRO A 68 -8.97 25.37 11.53
CA PRO A 68 -9.96 25.91 12.45
C PRO A 68 -10.85 26.96 11.80
N VAL A 69 -10.34 27.76 10.85
CA VAL A 69 -11.15 28.75 10.11
C VAL A 69 -12.25 28.05 9.29
N LEU A 70 -11.91 26.97 8.58
CA LEU A 70 -12.88 26.17 7.82
C LEU A 70 -13.94 25.54 8.73
N VAL A 71 -13.55 25.05 9.90
CA VAL A 71 -14.48 24.48 10.90
C VAL A 71 -15.37 25.55 11.54
N LEU A 72 -14.80 26.71 11.91
CA LEU A 72 -15.51 27.81 12.57
C LEU A 72 -16.48 28.53 11.63
N MET A 73 -16.09 28.81 10.38
CA MET A 73 -16.99 29.40 9.37
C MET A 73 -18.24 28.55 9.13
N ARG A 74 -18.12 27.23 9.29
CA ARG A 74 -19.26 26.32 9.18
C ARG A 74 -20.08 26.27 10.46
N ARG A 75 -19.42 26.30 11.62
CA ARG A 75 -20.10 26.41 12.92
C ARG A 75 -20.93 27.69 13.04
N SER A 76 -20.42 28.83 12.55
CA SER A 76 -21.15 30.10 12.61
C SER A 76 -22.40 30.11 11.73
N ARG A 77 -22.33 29.50 10.53
CA ARG A 77 -23.50 29.29 9.66
C ARG A 77 -24.60 28.44 10.31
N ASN A 78 -24.23 27.51 11.19
CA ASN A 78 -25.17 26.61 11.88
C ASN A 78 -25.71 27.15 13.23
N ARG A 79 -25.37 28.38 13.63
CA ARG A 79 -25.80 28.94 14.94
C ARG A 79 -27.07 29.81 14.88
N ALA A 80 -27.71 29.97 13.73
CA ALA A 80 -28.95 30.74 13.57
C ALA A 80 -30.21 29.98 14.04
N SER A 81 -30.20 29.56 15.31
CA SER A 81 -30.92 28.40 15.89
C SER A 81 -32.44 28.53 16.17
N GLU A 82 -33.09 29.69 16.03
CA GLU A 82 -34.56 29.76 16.21
C GLU A 82 -35.34 29.68 14.89
N ARG A 83 -34.74 30.17 13.80
CA ARG A 83 -35.31 29.98 12.45
C ARG A 83 -35.17 28.52 11.98
N GLU A 84 -34.31 27.73 12.63
CA GLU A 84 -34.03 26.34 12.28
C GLU A 84 -35.20 25.41 12.57
N MET A 85 -35.93 25.54 13.69
CA MET A 85 -36.98 24.57 14.05
C MET A 85 -38.19 24.67 13.11
N LEU A 86 -38.57 25.89 12.70
CA LEU A 86 -39.57 26.12 11.64
C LEU A 86 -39.03 25.71 10.26
N GLY A 87 -37.74 25.91 10.00
CA GLY A 87 -37.08 25.44 8.80
C GLY A 87 -37.06 23.90 8.69
N ASP A 88 -36.85 23.20 9.80
CA ASP A 88 -36.85 21.74 9.90
C ASP A 88 -38.26 21.19 9.66
N ALA A 89 -39.28 21.76 10.31
CA ALA A 89 -40.68 21.42 10.07
C ALA A 89 -41.06 21.63 8.60
N ARG A 90 -40.67 22.77 7.99
CA ARG A 90 -40.90 23.06 6.58
C ARG A 90 -40.15 22.10 5.64
N THR A 91 -38.92 21.72 6.00
CA THR A 91 -38.14 20.76 5.19
C THR A 91 -38.82 19.39 5.20
N LEU A 92 -39.31 18.96 6.36
CA LEU A 92 -40.02 17.70 6.54
C LEU A 92 -41.33 17.66 5.74
N GLU A 93 -42.10 18.76 5.75
CA GLU A 93 -43.31 18.90 4.91
C GLU A 93 -42.99 18.86 3.40
N CYS A 94 -41.96 19.59 2.97
CA CYS A 94 -41.54 19.57 1.57
C CYS A 94 -41.08 18.17 1.13
N ALA A 95 -40.39 17.42 1.99
CA ALA A 95 -39.95 16.05 1.69
C ALA A 95 -41.11 15.06 1.65
N ALA A 96 -42.12 15.25 2.50
CA ALA A 96 -43.34 14.43 2.53
C ALA A 96 -44.31 14.72 1.36
N HIS A 97 -44.00 15.70 0.50
CA HIS A 97 -44.89 16.19 -0.57
C HIS A 97 -46.28 16.62 -0.04
N ASP A 98 -46.37 17.00 1.23
CA ASP A 98 -47.60 17.44 1.86
C ASP A 98 -47.54 18.94 2.11
N HIS A 99 -48.36 19.69 1.39
CA HIS A 99 -48.40 21.16 1.44
C HIS A 99 -49.40 21.71 2.47
N ALA A 100 -49.93 20.89 3.38
CA ALA A 100 -50.96 21.31 4.33
C ALA A 100 -50.47 22.25 5.44
N ASN A 101 -49.16 22.56 5.53
CA ASN A 101 -48.54 23.34 6.62
C ASN A 101 -48.89 22.81 8.04
N ALA A 102 -49.25 21.53 8.16
CA ALA A 102 -49.76 20.93 9.39
C ALA A 102 -48.68 20.85 10.49
N LEU A 103 -47.42 20.54 10.13
CA LEU A 103 -46.28 20.51 11.04
C LEU A 103 -45.87 21.93 11.43
N VAL A 104 -45.79 22.86 10.46
CA VAL A 104 -45.43 24.26 10.75
C VAL A 104 -46.47 24.89 11.67
N ASN A 105 -47.76 24.72 11.37
CA ASN A 105 -48.86 25.21 12.21
C ASN A 105 -48.85 24.53 13.60
N GLY A 106 -48.61 23.22 13.66
CA GLY A 106 -48.50 22.48 14.92
C GLY A 106 -47.39 23.02 15.84
N VAL A 107 -46.23 23.39 15.26
CA VAL A 107 -45.09 23.97 16.01
C VAL A 107 -45.36 25.41 16.45
N GLN A 108 -45.97 26.23 15.59
CA GLN A 108 -46.26 27.64 15.88
C GLN A 108 -47.37 27.81 16.91
N VAL A 109 -48.42 26.99 16.84
CA VAL A 109 -49.64 27.14 17.65
C VAL A 109 -49.55 26.39 18.99
N GLY A 110 -48.72 25.34 19.08
CA GLY A 110 -48.48 24.59 20.33
C GLY A 110 -48.25 25.45 21.58
N PRO A 111 -47.31 26.42 21.59
CA PRO A 111 -47.10 27.27 22.77
C PRO A 111 -48.26 28.21 23.10
N MET A 112 -49.14 28.52 22.14
CA MET A 112 -50.31 29.38 22.36
C MET A 112 -51.41 28.68 23.15
N GLN A 113 -51.39 27.33 23.26
CA GLN A 113 -52.39 26.54 23.97
C GLN A 113 -52.48 26.91 25.46
N HIS A 114 -51.35 27.23 26.10
CA HIS A 114 -51.30 27.60 27.51
C HIS A 114 -51.40 29.12 27.75
N GLN A 115 -51.25 29.93 26.70
CA GLN A 115 -51.23 31.39 26.80
C GLN A 115 -52.60 32.01 26.56
N THR A 116 -53.51 31.31 25.89
CA THR A 116 -54.82 31.86 25.50
C THR A 116 -55.88 31.50 26.54
N GLY A 117 -56.55 32.50 27.12
CA GLY A 117 -57.67 32.29 28.06
C GLY A 117 -58.99 31.85 27.40
N ASP A 118 -59.04 31.77 26.07
CA ASP A 118 -60.21 31.33 25.30
C ASP A 118 -60.19 29.82 25.07
N ALA A 119 -61.22 29.13 25.57
CA ALA A 119 -61.40 27.68 25.44
C ALA A 119 -61.53 27.23 23.98
N PHE A 120 -62.09 28.07 23.10
CA PHE A 120 -62.22 27.75 21.69
C PHE A 120 -60.85 27.79 20.98
N ALA A 121 -60.07 28.85 21.21
CA ALA A 121 -58.70 28.96 20.71
C ALA A 121 -57.81 27.81 21.21
N ALA A 122 -57.94 27.41 22.49
CA ALA A 122 -57.22 26.28 23.06
C ALA A 122 -57.57 24.95 22.35
N THR A 123 -58.85 24.74 22.00
CA THR A 123 -59.29 23.53 21.28
C THR A 123 -58.75 23.49 19.84
N LEU A 124 -58.72 24.63 19.15
CA LEU A 124 -58.12 24.73 17.80
C LEU A 124 -56.61 24.50 17.85
N ALA A 125 -55.92 25.06 18.85
CA ALA A 125 -54.51 24.85 19.08
C ALA A 125 -54.18 23.37 19.31
N GLN A 126 -54.97 22.70 20.16
CA GLN A 126 -54.81 21.26 20.43
C GLN A 126 -55.02 20.41 19.18
N ARG A 127 -56.04 20.71 18.34
CA ARG A 127 -56.26 19.99 17.08
C ARG A 127 -55.16 20.22 16.05
N ALA A 128 -54.68 21.45 15.92
CA ALA A 128 -53.54 21.77 15.05
C ALA A 128 -52.28 21.03 15.50
N HIS A 129 -52.05 21.00 16.82
CA HIS A 129 -50.95 20.29 17.44
C HIS A 129 -51.01 18.76 17.19
N GLN A 130 -52.16 18.12 17.46
CA GLN A 130 -52.37 16.68 17.20
C GLN A 130 -52.18 16.32 15.72
N ARG A 131 -52.68 17.16 14.80
CA ARG A 131 -52.45 16.97 13.36
C ARG A 131 -50.97 17.04 13.01
N GLY A 132 -50.24 18.00 13.59
CA GLY A 132 -48.79 18.10 13.44
C GLY A 132 -48.07 16.84 13.93
N LEU A 133 -48.48 16.29 15.08
CA LEU A 133 -47.89 15.07 15.64
C LEU A 133 -48.14 13.84 14.76
N THR A 134 -49.39 13.59 14.34
CA THR A 134 -49.69 12.47 13.43
C THR A 134 -48.89 12.57 12.14
N ARG A 135 -48.72 13.78 11.59
CA ARG A 135 -47.93 14.00 10.38
C ARG A 135 -46.44 13.81 10.62
N PHE A 136 -45.92 14.20 11.78
CA PHE A 136 -44.52 13.95 12.16
C PHE A 136 -44.20 12.46 12.23
N GLU A 137 -45.12 11.66 12.79
CA GLU A 137 -44.98 10.20 12.91
C GLU A 137 -45.05 9.50 11.55
N GLN A 138 -45.87 10.02 10.63
CA GLN A 138 -46.00 9.49 9.27
C GLN A 138 -44.86 9.92 8.33
N ALA A 139 -44.14 10.99 8.67
CA ALA A 139 -43.10 11.52 7.80
C ALA A 139 -41.86 10.61 7.79
N ASP A 140 -41.39 10.27 6.60
CA ASP A 140 -40.13 9.54 6.44
C ASP A 140 -38.94 10.42 6.85
N ARG A 141 -38.39 10.13 8.03
CA ARG A 141 -37.23 10.84 8.58
C ARG A 141 -36.00 10.65 7.70
N ASP A 142 -35.86 9.52 7.02
CA ASP A 142 -34.71 9.25 6.17
C ASP A 142 -34.73 10.08 4.89
N ALA A 143 -35.91 10.42 4.37
CA ALA A 143 -36.06 11.29 3.20
C ALA A 143 -35.53 12.72 3.43
N VAL A 144 -35.63 13.24 4.66
CA VAL A 144 -35.09 14.57 5.03
C VAL A 144 -33.57 14.54 5.19
N ILE A 145 -33.00 13.38 5.51
CA ILE A 145 -31.59 13.29 5.79
C ILE A 145 -30.81 12.96 4.51
N ASP A 146 -30.19 13.98 3.93
CA ASP A 146 -29.37 13.84 2.72
C ASP A 146 -28.08 13.02 2.96
N ARG A 147 -28.21 11.69 2.85
CA ARG A 147 -27.08 10.75 2.88
C ARG A 147 -26.15 10.95 1.67
N ARG A 148 -26.68 11.42 0.54
CA ARG A 148 -25.90 11.62 -0.70
C ARG A 148 -24.83 12.68 -0.53
N THR A 149 -25.13 13.76 0.20
CA THR A 149 -24.12 14.77 0.53
C THR A 149 -22.97 14.16 1.33
N LEU A 150 -23.25 13.31 2.33
CA LEU A 150 -22.20 12.66 3.12
C LEU A 150 -21.34 11.73 2.25
N HIS A 151 -21.97 10.87 1.43
CA HIS A 151 -21.25 9.99 0.51
C HIS A 151 -20.41 10.77 -0.51
N ARG A 152 -20.91 11.88 -1.03
CA ARG A 152 -20.16 12.75 -1.95
C ARG A 152 -18.93 13.36 -1.26
N GLN A 153 -19.07 13.82 -0.01
CA GLN A 153 -17.91 14.35 0.73
C GLN A 153 -16.92 13.26 1.14
N ALA A 154 -17.40 12.05 1.47
CA ALA A 154 -16.54 10.89 1.67
C ALA A 154 -15.78 10.55 0.38
N GLY A 155 -16.45 10.58 -0.78
CA GLY A 155 -15.80 10.43 -2.09
C GLY A 155 -14.70 11.46 -2.35
N ASN A 156 -14.90 12.72 -1.97
CA ASN A 156 -13.85 13.75 -2.07
C ASN A 156 -12.64 13.44 -1.17
N LEU A 157 -12.88 12.92 0.04
CA LEU A 157 -11.80 12.50 0.94
C LEU A 157 -11.03 11.30 0.36
N TYR A 158 -11.74 10.30 -0.18
CA TYR A 158 -11.11 9.17 -0.87
C TYR A 158 -10.30 9.63 -2.09
N ALA A 159 -10.81 10.58 -2.87
CA ALA A 159 -10.07 11.14 -4.00
C ALA A 159 -8.79 11.86 -3.55
N ALA A 160 -8.84 12.62 -2.44
CA ALA A 160 -7.65 13.23 -1.85
C ALA A 160 -6.64 12.16 -1.37
N ALA A 161 -7.10 11.11 -0.69
CA ALA A 161 -6.25 10.00 -0.26
C ALA A 161 -5.64 9.23 -1.46
N ALA A 162 -6.41 9.04 -2.53
CA ALA A 162 -5.91 8.42 -3.76
C ALA A 162 -4.81 9.28 -4.42
N ALA A 163 -4.96 10.61 -4.42
CA ALA A 163 -3.91 11.51 -4.92
C ALA A 163 -2.62 11.37 -4.10
N TRP A 164 -2.72 11.26 -2.77
CA TRP A 164 -1.58 10.95 -1.90
C TRP A 164 -0.93 9.61 -2.24
N LEU A 165 -1.73 8.56 -2.42
CA LEU A 165 -1.23 7.23 -2.78
C LEU A 165 -0.50 7.24 -4.14
N ILE A 166 -1.05 7.91 -5.15
CA ILE A 166 -0.42 8.05 -6.46
C ILE A 166 0.95 8.73 -6.32
N VAL A 167 1.02 9.84 -5.58
CA VAL A 167 2.29 10.55 -5.35
C VAL A 167 3.29 9.67 -4.59
N MET A 168 2.84 8.91 -3.59
CA MET A 168 3.66 7.97 -2.83
C MET A 168 4.27 6.88 -3.71
N LEU A 169 3.48 6.35 -4.65
CA LEU A 169 3.92 5.28 -5.56
C LEU A 169 4.91 5.78 -6.61
N ILE A 170 4.72 6.99 -7.13
CA ILE A 170 5.59 7.56 -8.17
C ILE A 170 6.89 8.10 -7.55
N HIS A 171 6.82 8.75 -6.38
CA HIS A 171 7.94 9.42 -5.75
C HIS A 171 7.95 9.18 -4.22
N PRO A 172 8.36 7.99 -3.73
CA PRO A 172 8.35 7.68 -2.30
C PRO A 172 9.23 8.64 -1.47
N GLY A 173 10.36 9.08 -2.03
CA GLY A 173 11.25 10.05 -1.38
C GLY A 173 10.63 11.44 -1.19
N LEU A 174 9.65 11.83 -2.02
CA LEU A 174 8.97 13.13 -1.94
C LEU A 174 8.17 13.24 -0.64
N LEU A 175 7.47 12.17 -0.25
CA LEU A 175 6.71 12.17 0.98
C LEU A 175 7.61 12.02 2.20
N GLY A 176 8.62 11.14 2.15
CA GLY A 176 9.56 10.96 3.26
C GLY A 176 10.29 12.26 3.61
N GLY A 177 10.93 12.91 2.63
CA GLY A 177 11.67 14.15 2.87
C GLY A 177 10.78 15.39 2.97
N GLY A 178 9.79 15.51 2.08
CA GLY A 178 8.94 16.69 1.99
C GLY A 178 7.98 16.85 3.17
N LEU A 179 7.34 15.77 3.63
CA LEU A 179 6.43 15.84 4.78
C LEU A 179 7.18 16.23 6.07
N VAL A 180 8.38 15.66 6.26
CA VAL A 180 9.27 15.97 7.38
C VAL A 180 9.68 17.45 7.34
N ARG A 181 10.03 17.99 6.16
CA ARG A 181 10.36 19.43 5.99
C ARG A 181 9.18 20.36 6.32
N VAL A 182 7.96 19.96 5.99
CA VAL A 182 6.74 20.74 6.31
C VAL A 182 6.42 20.68 7.80
N GLY A 183 6.54 19.50 8.42
CA GLY A 183 6.22 19.28 9.85
C GLY A 183 7.30 19.79 10.82
N LEU A 184 8.56 19.75 10.40
CA LEU A 184 9.74 20.19 11.16
C LEU A 184 10.48 21.29 10.38
N PRO A 185 9.91 22.51 10.29
CA PRO A 185 10.48 23.57 9.46
C PRO A 185 11.89 24.01 9.87
N TRP A 186 12.32 23.73 11.12
CA TRP A 186 13.64 24.06 11.66
C TRP A 186 14.71 22.99 11.43
N GLY A 187 14.36 21.79 10.96
CA GLY A 187 15.33 20.73 10.76
C GLY A 187 16.17 20.90 9.48
N ASP A 188 17.45 20.51 9.56
CA ASP A 188 18.33 20.39 8.39
C ASP A 188 17.98 19.13 7.59
N HIS A 189 16.86 19.20 6.90
CA HIS A 189 16.38 18.16 6.01
C HIS A 189 16.71 18.55 4.57
N PRO A 190 17.45 17.69 3.84
CA PRO A 190 17.80 17.98 2.46
C PRO A 190 16.54 18.09 1.60
N PRO A 191 16.55 18.94 0.56
CA PRO A 191 15.43 19.04 -0.36
C PRO A 191 15.22 17.73 -1.11
N PHE A 192 13.99 17.50 -1.58
CA PHE A 192 13.72 16.37 -2.47
C PHE A 192 14.56 16.52 -3.73
N ALA A 193 15.27 15.46 -4.08
CA ALA A 193 16.09 15.37 -5.27
C ALA A 193 15.88 13.98 -5.90
N LEU A 194 16.01 13.90 -7.22
CA LEU A 194 16.03 12.63 -7.94
C LEU A 194 17.41 11.95 -7.86
N THR A 195 18.44 12.74 -7.55
CA THR A 195 19.77 12.26 -7.21
C THR A 195 19.80 11.91 -5.72
N GLU A 196 20.17 10.69 -5.38
CA GLU A 196 20.47 10.29 -4.01
C GLU A 196 21.96 10.51 -3.76
N LEU A 197 22.32 11.00 -2.57
CA LEU A 197 23.69 11.39 -2.25
C LEU A 197 24.13 10.80 -0.92
N GLU A 198 25.14 9.95 -0.97
CA GLU A 198 25.81 9.40 0.20
C GLU A 198 27.20 10.03 0.32
N VAL A 199 27.56 10.50 1.52
CA VAL A 199 28.82 11.21 1.77
C VAL A 199 29.58 10.48 2.86
N THR A 200 30.82 10.11 2.54
CA THR A 200 31.77 9.47 3.45
C THR A 200 32.97 10.40 3.68
N ILE A 201 33.45 10.42 4.92
CA ILE A 201 34.56 11.26 5.38
C ILE A 201 35.64 10.35 5.95
N ASP A 202 36.85 10.46 5.44
CA ASP A 202 37.98 9.61 5.82
C ASP A 202 39.25 10.45 6.08
N PRO A 203 39.86 10.40 7.28
CA PRO A 203 39.37 9.69 8.47
C PRO A 203 38.13 10.38 9.07
N ALA A 204 37.26 9.60 9.72
CA ALA A 204 36.05 10.14 10.35
C ALA A 204 36.33 11.10 11.52
N GLN A 205 37.49 10.96 12.17
CA GLN A 205 37.97 11.82 13.25
C GLN A 205 39.43 12.22 12.99
N PRO A 206 39.68 13.24 12.17
CA PRO A 206 41.04 13.68 11.86
C PRO A 206 41.69 14.37 13.06
N THR A 207 43.01 14.27 13.13
CA THR A 207 43.86 15.04 14.04
C THR A 207 44.14 16.42 13.44
N VAL A 208 44.49 17.41 14.27
CA VAL A 208 44.93 18.74 13.80
C VAL A 208 46.13 18.58 12.85
N GLY A 209 45.93 18.99 11.60
CA GLY A 209 46.94 18.92 10.54
C GLY A 209 46.83 17.69 9.64
N ASP A 210 45.91 16.76 9.92
CA ASP A 210 45.65 15.63 9.04
C ASP A 210 44.96 16.07 7.75
N ASP A 211 45.17 15.28 6.70
CA ASP A 211 44.44 15.39 5.44
C ASP A 211 43.14 14.60 5.54
N VAL A 212 42.05 15.17 5.03
CA VAL A 212 40.70 14.59 5.09
C VAL A 212 40.13 14.44 3.70
N SER A 213 39.85 13.20 3.30
CA SER A 213 39.17 12.88 2.05
C SER A 213 37.66 12.86 2.27
N VAL A 214 36.94 13.66 1.50
CA VAL A 214 35.48 13.61 1.42
C VAL A 214 35.11 12.96 0.10
N THR A 215 34.43 11.82 0.17
CA THR A 215 33.90 11.11 -0.99
C THR A 215 32.39 11.20 -1.01
N ALA A 216 31.82 11.48 -2.18
CA ALA A 216 30.38 11.55 -2.40
C ALA A 216 29.99 10.58 -3.50
N THR A 217 29.08 9.66 -3.21
CA THR A 217 28.50 8.71 -4.15
C THR A 217 27.08 9.12 -4.48
N THR A 218 26.75 9.13 -5.77
CA THR A 218 25.42 9.47 -6.27
C THR A 218 24.70 8.23 -6.78
N ALA A 219 23.42 8.13 -6.47
CA ALA A 219 22.52 7.09 -6.98
C ALA A 219 21.24 7.72 -7.59
N GLY A 220 20.45 6.93 -8.31
CA GLY A 220 19.29 7.43 -9.04
C GLY A 220 19.72 8.24 -10.27
N LYS A 221 19.38 9.53 -10.31
CA LYS A 221 19.86 10.42 -11.38
C LYS A 221 21.34 10.74 -11.15
N ILE A 222 22.22 10.20 -11.99
CA ILE A 222 23.67 10.42 -11.85
C ILE A 222 24.00 11.90 -12.13
N ALA A 223 24.62 12.56 -11.16
CA ALA A 223 25.11 13.93 -11.33
C ALA A 223 26.40 13.94 -12.16
N GLU A 224 26.60 14.96 -12.99
CA GLU A 224 27.84 15.14 -13.76
C GLU A 224 28.95 15.80 -12.95
N THR A 225 28.57 16.62 -11.97
CA THR A 225 29.50 17.38 -11.13
C THR A 225 29.04 17.36 -9.68
N ALA A 226 30.01 17.39 -8.77
CA ALA A 226 29.77 17.58 -7.34
C ALA A 226 30.68 18.70 -6.82
N THR A 227 30.16 19.48 -5.88
CA THR A 227 30.84 20.61 -5.26
C THR A 227 30.65 20.55 -3.75
N ILE A 228 31.75 20.70 -3.00
CA ILE A 228 31.67 20.93 -1.56
C ILE A 228 31.44 22.41 -1.31
N VAL A 229 30.44 22.74 -0.50
CA VAL A 229 30.11 24.11 -0.09
C VAL A 229 30.44 24.28 1.39
N GLN A 230 31.44 25.12 1.70
CA GLN A 230 31.74 25.55 3.08
C GLN A 230 30.61 26.44 3.60
N LEU A 231 30.21 26.20 4.84
CA LEU A 231 29.18 26.95 5.52
C LEU A 231 29.79 27.74 6.69
N ASP A 232 29.26 28.94 6.93
CA ASP A 232 29.57 29.72 8.13
C ASP A 232 28.78 29.24 9.36
N ALA A 233 28.84 30.01 10.45
CA ALA A 233 28.05 29.72 11.66
C ALA A 233 26.54 29.87 11.42
N GLU A 234 26.12 30.67 10.44
CA GLU A 234 24.72 30.93 10.07
C GLU A 234 24.25 30.13 8.84
N ASP A 235 24.96 29.06 8.48
CA ASP A 235 24.69 28.17 7.33
C ASP A 235 24.71 28.85 5.96
N ARG A 236 25.40 29.99 5.83
CA ARG A 236 25.60 30.69 4.56
C ARG A 236 26.84 30.14 3.86
N ALA A 237 26.74 30.04 2.54
CA ALA A 237 27.84 29.53 1.71
C ALA A 237 29.00 30.53 1.70
N GLN A 238 30.16 30.14 2.24
CA GLN A 238 31.38 30.95 2.21
C GLN A 238 32.27 30.62 1.00
N ARG A 239 32.51 29.32 0.77
CA ARG A 239 33.46 28.84 -0.24
C ARG A 239 32.92 27.61 -0.94
N ARG A 240 33.30 27.42 -2.20
CA ARG A 240 32.93 26.27 -3.03
C ARG A 240 34.18 25.59 -3.56
N TRP A 241 34.26 24.27 -3.42
CA TRP A 241 35.35 23.45 -3.93
C TRP A 241 34.81 22.40 -4.88
N PRO A 242 35.20 22.40 -6.17
CA PRO A 242 34.80 21.34 -7.09
C PRO A 242 35.43 20.01 -6.64
N MET A 243 34.65 18.93 -6.71
CA MET A 243 35.13 17.58 -6.46
C MET A 243 35.60 16.94 -7.77
N SER A 244 36.62 16.08 -7.68
CA SER A 244 37.11 15.32 -8.83
C SER A 244 36.33 14.02 -8.98
N ALA A 245 35.81 13.74 -10.16
CA ALA A 245 35.19 12.45 -10.46
C ALA A 245 36.23 11.32 -10.38
N ARG A 246 35.88 10.19 -9.76
CA ARG A 246 36.75 9.01 -9.70
C ARG A 246 36.63 8.21 -11.00
N PRO A 247 37.72 7.97 -11.75
CA PRO A 247 37.66 7.31 -13.06
C PRO A 247 37.07 5.90 -13.04
N GLN A 248 37.20 5.21 -11.90
CA GLN A 248 36.84 3.80 -11.75
C GLN A 248 35.37 3.58 -11.33
N SER A 249 34.63 4.64 -10.99
CA SER A 249 33.29 4.54 -10.44
C SER A 249 32.41 5.71 -10.90
N HIS A 250 31.47 5.42 -11.81
CA HIS A 250 30.49 6.39 -12.27
C HIS A 250 29.68 6.94 -11.09
N GLY A 251 29.48 8.25 -11.04
CA GLY A 251 28.74 8.91 -9.97
C GLY A 251 29.47 9.04 -8.64
N SER A 252 30.77 8.73 -8.57
CA SER A 252 31.60 8.97 -7.37
C SER A 252 32.53 10.16 -7.56
N PHE A 253 32.56 11.02 -6.56
CA PHE A 253 33.35 12.25 -6.53
C PHE A 253 34.19 12.28 -5.25
N SER A 254 35.40 12.81 -5.32
CA SER A 254 36.24 12.99 -4.13
C SER A 254 36.92 14.35 -4.10
N HIS A 255 37.12 14.89 -2.90
CA HIS A 255 37.91 16.08 -2.65
C HIS A 255 38.68 15.91 -1.34
N ALA A 256 39.97 16.26 -1.34
CA ALA A 256 40.82 16.18 -0.17
C ALA A 256 41.05 17.58 0.42
N PHE A 257 40.69 17.76 1.68
CA PHE A 257 41.12 18.90 2.48
C PHE A 257 42.50 18.60 3.03
N VAL A 258 43.48 19.42 2.69
CA VAL A 258 44.87 19.24 3.15
C VAL A 258 45.10 20.04 4.43
N ASN A 259 45.77 19.44 5.41
CA ASN A 259 46.20 20.10 6.66
C ASN A 259 45.04 20.80 7.39
N VAL A 260 44.03 20.03 7.79
CA VAL A 260 42.83 20.55 8.46
C VAL A 260 43.17 20.96 9.89
N ARG A 261 43.13 22.27 10.18
CA ARG A 261 43.48 22.82 11.51
C ARG A 261 42.30 23.38 12.29
N GLU A 262 41.26 23.79 11.59
CA GLU A 262 40.07 24.42 12.17
C GLU A 262 38.84 23.57 11.82
N PRO A 263 37.77 23.61 12.64
CA PRO A 263 36.53 22.94 12.30
C PRO A 263 35.94 23.45 10.98
N ILE A 264 35.63 22.54 10.06
CA ILE A 264 35.04 22.88 8.76
C ILE A 264 33.60 22.35 8.73
N ARG A 265 32.63 23.27 8.66
CA ARG A 265 31.23 22.95 8.37
C ARG A 265 31.03 22.99 6.86
N PHE A 266 30.51 21.93 6.28
CA PHE A 266 30.28 21.85 4.84
C PHE A 266 29.07 21.00 4.48
N ARG A 267 28.64 21.11 3.24
CA ARG A 267 27.70 20.16 2.60
C ARG A 267 28.17 19.87 1.18
N VAL A 268 27.71 18.76 0.62
CA VAL A 268 27.97 18.40 -0.77
C VAL A 268 26.73 18.70 -1.60
N GLU A 269 26.92 19.36 -2.75
CA GLU A 269 25.90 19.62 -3.75
C GLU A 269 26.28 18.86 -5.03
N ALA A 270 25.39 18.02 -5.54
CA ALA A 270 25.61 17.20 -6.73
C ALA A 270 24.34 17.15 -7.59
N GLY A 271 24.33 17.86 -8.72
CA GLY A 271 23.13 18.01 -9.54
C GLY A 271 22.00 18.75 -8.80
N ASP A 272 20.86 18.08 -8.62
CA ASP A 272 19.73 18.56 -7.82
C ASP A 272 19.79 18.13 -6.33
N ALA A 273 20.72 17.23 -5.97
CA ALA A 273 20.89 16.78 -4.61
C ALA A 273 21.74 17.72 -3.76
N ARG A 274 21.40 17.75 -2.48
CA ARG A 274 22.18 18.39 -1.43
C ARG A 274 22.25 17.43 -0.23
N SER A 275 23.44 17.23 0.31
CA SER A 275 23.63 16.44 1.54
C SER A 275 23.17 17.23 2.78
N ARG A 276 22.99 16.51 3.90
CA ARG A 276 23.01 17.13 5.24
C ARG A 276 24.31 17.89 5.48
N VAL A 277 24.30 18.80 6.45
CA VAL A 277 25.52 19.47 6.91
C VAL A 277 26.40 18.50 7.69
N TYR A 278 27.68 18.45 7.32
CA TYR A 278 28.73 17.73 8.01
C TYR A 278 29.70 18.71 8.66
N THR A 279 30.27 18.31 9.80
CA THR A 279 31.31 19.08 10.50
C THR A 279 32.53 18.21 10.69
N ILE A 280 33.64 18.57 10.06
CA ILE A 280 34.95 18.00 10.38
C ILE A 280 35.46 18.76 11.60
N THR A 281 35.63 18.07 12.72
CA THR A 281 36.21 18.65 13.94
C THR A 281 37.57 18.00 14.18
N PRO A 282 38.69 18.67 13.83
CA PRO A 282 40.01 18.11 14.07
C PRO A 282 40.25 18.00 15.58
N ARG A 283 40.64 16.82 16.05
CA ARG A 283 41.04 16.61 17.44
C ARG A 283 42.47 17.08 17.60
N LEU A 284 42.78 17.84 18.65
CA LEU A 284 44.19 18.03 19.04
C LEU A 284 44.80 16.65 19.24
N ALA A 285 45.96 16.37 18.64
CA ALA A 285 46.72 15.18 18.96
C ALA A 285 46.86 15.17 20.48
N ASP A 286 46.12 14.30 21.16
CA ASP A 286 46.13 14.27 22.60
C ASP A 286 47.59 14.03 23.01
N GLU A 287 48.16 14.99 23.75
CA GLU A 287 49.44 14.82 24.47
C GLU A 287 49.38 13.61 25.45
N SER A 288 48.21 12.97 25.58
CA SER A 288 47.95 11.78 26.39
C SER A 288 48.06 10.44 25.64
N ALA A 289 48.84 10.36 24.56
CA ALA A 289 49.68 9.17 24.36
C ALA A 289 50.86 9.20 25.37
N GLY A 290 50.54 9.42 26.64
CA GLY A 290 51.47 9.24 27.74
C GLY A 290 51.75 7.75 27.87
N ALA A 291 53.00 7.39 27.63
CA ALA A 291 53.65 6.11 27.91
C ALA A 291 53.03 4.86 27.26
N PRO A 292 53.67 4.23 26.28
CA PRO A 292 53.50 2.79 26.11
C PRO A 292 53.83 2.14 27.46
N ASP A 293 52.84 1.50 28.07
CA ASP A 293 53.02 0.71 29.28
C ASP A 293 53.93 -0.47 28.91
N ALA A 294 55.23 -0.25 29.09
CA ALA A 294 56.28 -1.23 28.98
C ALA A 294 56.20 -2.17 30.19
N THR A 295 55.13 -2.94 30.29
CA THR A 295 55.06 -4.10 31.17
C THR A 295 54.69 -5.32 30.35
N ALA A 296 55.76 -6.01 29.93
CA ALA A 296 55.90 -7.45 29.87
C ALA A 296 54.58 -8.25 29.83
N SER A 297 54.20 -8.72 28.64
CA SER A 297 53.59 -10.03 28.54
C SER A 297 54.30 -10.84 27.48
N ALA A 298 54.84 -11.94 27.96
CA ALA A 298 55.72 -12.86 27.28
C ALA A 298 55.15 -13.34 25.94
N ILE A 299 56.04 -13.31 24.96
CA ILE A 299 56.03 -14.18 23.78
C ILE A 299 56.04 -15.64 24.27
N PRO A 300 55.09 -16.50 23.87
CA PRO A 300 55.42 -17.87 23.54
C PRO A 300 55.87 -17.90 22.08
N ASP A 301 57.05 -18.44 21.88
CA ASP A 301 57.57 -18.88 20.59
C ASP A 301 56.51 -19.72 19.86
N THR A 302 56.13 -19.28 18.66
CA THR A 302 55.73 -20.17 17.57
C THR A 302 56.46 -19.72 16.32
N GLN A 303 57.68 -20.24 16.17
CA GLN A 303 58.32 -20.46 14.88
C GLN A 303 57.53 -21.50 14.07
N ASP A 304 57.62 -21.34 12.76
CA ASP A 304 57.40 -22.34 11.71
C ASP A 304 55.97 -22.81 11.43
N ALA A 305 55.26 -22.01 10.64
CA ALA A 305 54.61 -22.53 9.43
C ALA A 305 54.45 -21.38 8.43
N ALA A 306 55.40 -21.28 7.49
CA ALA A 306 55.17 -20.59 6.24
C ALA A 306 54.11 -21.40 5.47
N GLU A 307 52.83 -21.12 5.75
CA GLU A 307 51.75 -21.53 4.86
C GLU A 307 51.90 -20.72 3.58
N ALA A 308 52.27 -21.43 2.51
CA ALA A 308 52.16 -20.93 1.16
C ALA A 308 50.74 -20.34 0.98
N PRO A 309 50.59 -19.22 0.25
CA PRO A 309 49.27 -18.74 -0.12
C PRO A 309 48.61 -19.89 -0.89
N VAL A 310 47.65 -20.55 -0.25
CA VAL A 310 46.73 -21.44 -0.93
C VAL A 310 46.03 -20.53 -1.93
N GLU A 311 46.43 -20.64 -3.19
CA GLU A 311 45.63 -20.19 -4.33
C GLU A 311 44.32 -20.99 -4.24
N ALA A 312 43.41 -20.54 -3.39
CA ALA A 312 42.04 -20.94 -3.41
C ALA A 312 41.49 -20.40 -4.73
N GLY A 313 41.63 -21.20 -5.79
CA GLY A 313 40.92 -21.07 -7.05
C GLY A 313 39.41 -21.30 -6.88
N GLY A 314 38.83 -20.84 -5.77
CA GLY A 314 37.40 -20.70 -5.60
C GLY A 314 36.99 -19.43 -6.33
N GLY A 315 36.44 -19.58 -7.53
CA GLY A 315 35.73 -18.50 -8.19
C GLY A 315 34.77 -17.88 -7.19
N SER A 316 35.01 -16.61 -6.83
CA SER A 316 34.20 -15.90 -5.85
C SER A 316 32.73 -16.00 -6.26
N VAL A 317 31.85 -16.37 -5.33
CA VAL A 317 30.39 -16.43 -5.52
C VAL A 317 29.89 -15.14 -6.21
N ALA A 318 30.55 -14.01 -5.89
CA ALA A 318 30.27 -12.70 -6.45
C ALA A 318 30.43 -12.60 -7.99
N SER A 319 31.23 -13.47 -8.63
CA SER A 319 31.41 -13.42 -10.09
C SER A 319 30.35 -14.19 -10.88
N MET A 320 29.64 -15.16 -10.28
CA MET A 320 28.58 -15.92 -10.97
C MET A 320 27.15 -15.48 -10.58
N LEU A 321 27.00 -14.79 -9.45
CA LEU A 321 25.72 -14.21 -9.03
C LEU A 321 25.09 -13.31 -10.10
N PRO A 322 25.81 -12.42 -10.82
CA PRO A 322 25.22 -11.55 -11.83
C PRO A 322 24.46 -12.32 -12.92
N ASP A 323 25.03 -13.42 -13.42
CA ASP A 323 24.41 -14.24 -14.47
C ASP A 323 23.15 -14.96 -13.97
N ILE A 324 23.17 -15.48 -12.73
CA ILE A 324 21.99 -16.10 -12.10
C ILE A 324 20.89 -15.05 -11.88
N TYR A 325 21.25 -13.85 -11.41
CA TYR A 325 20.28 -12.76 -11.22
C TYR A 325 19.70 -12.27 -12.53
N GLU A 326 20.49 -12.14 -13.59
CA GLU A 326 20.02 -11.73 -14.90
C GLU A 326 19.00 -12.74 -15.45
N ARG A 327 19.32 -14.04 -15.41
CA ARG A 327 18.40 -15.11 -15.83
C ARG A 327 17.16 -15.21 -14.95
N LEU A 328 17.30 -14.99 -13.64
CA LEU A 328 16.16 -14.95 -12.71
C LEU A 328 15.22 -13.78 -13.02
N ASN A 329 15.76 -12.60 -13.35
CA ASN A 329 14.97 -11.44 -13.73
C ASN A 329 14.26 -11.65 -15.06
N ASP A 330 14.94 -12.22 -16.07
CA ASP A 330 14.32 -12.58 -17.35
C ASP A 330 13.16 -13.57 -17.14
N LEU A 331 13.33 -14.58 -16.27
CA LEU A 331 12.23 -15.48 -15.91
C LEU A 331 11.07 -14.75 -15.22
N ILE A 332 11.33 -13.83 -14.29
CA ILE A 332 10.27 -13.07 -13.61
C ILE A 332 9.49 -12.21 -14.62
N ASP A 333 10.19 -11.55 -15.54
CA ASP A 333 9.58 -10.69 -16.55
C ASP A 333 8.78 -11.50 -17.58
N ARG A 334 9.33 -12.65 -18.02
CA ARG A 334 8.61 -13.61 -18.87
C ARG A 334 7.36 -14.14 -18.18
N ALA A 335 7.43 -14.54 -16.91
CA ALA A 335 6.28 -15.00 -16.13
C ALA A 335 5.18 -13.93 -16.05
N ALA A 336 5.56 -12.66 -15.85
CA ALA A 336 4.62 -11.54 -15.83
C ALA A 336 3.95 -11.32 -17.19
N SER A 337 4.71 -11.41 -18.30
CA SER A 337 4.15 -11.28 -19.65
C SER A 337 3.18 -12.42 -20.01
N LEU A 338 3.49 -13.66 -19.61
CA LEU A 338 2.62 -14.81 -19.79
C LEU A 338 1.32 -14.66 -19.00
N GLN A 339 1.42 -14.13 -17.77
CA GLN A 339 0.27 -13.84 -16.93
C GLN A 339 -0.66 -12.79 -17.57
N GLU A 340 -0.10 -11.72 -18.13
CA GLU A 340 -0.87 -10.67 -18.81
C GLU A 340 -1.58 -11.22 -20.05
N ARG A 341 -0.88 -12.00 -20.88
CA ARG A 341 -1.48 -12.65 -22.06
C ARG A 341 -2.57 -13.66 -21.67
N ALA A 342 -2.35 -14.45 -20.63
CA ALA A 342 -3.35 -15.37 -20.11
C ALA A 342 -4.59 -14.63 -19.59
N ALA A 343 -4.42 -13.48 -18.92
CA ALA A 343 -5.53 -12.64 -18.48
C ALA A 343 -6.35 -12.09 -19.65
N GLN A 344 -5.70 -11.63 -20.71
CA GLN A 344 -6.37 -11.15 -21.93
C GLN A 344 -7.15 -12.27 -22.63
N LEU A 345 -6.59 -13.49 -22.67
CA LEU A 345 -7.24 -14.64 -23.30
C LEU A 345 -8.38 -15.24 -22.46
N ALA A 346 -8.34 -15.08 -21.14
CA ALA A 346 -9.38 -15.57 -20.23
C ALA A 346 -10.74 -14.88 -20.43
N GLU A 347 -10.77 -13.67 -21.01
CA GLU A 347 -12.03 -12.97 -21.34
C GLU A 347 -12.82 -13.65 -22.48
N GLY A 348 -12.17 -14.53 -23.23
CA GLY A 348 -12.76 -15.28 -24.35
C GLY A 348 -13.02 -14.43 -25.60
N PRO A 349 -13.30 -15.07 -26.75
CA PRO A 349 -13.60 -14.36 -27.99
C PRO A 349 -15.01 -13.78 -27.96
N ALA A 350 -15.17 -12.48 -28.25
CA ALA A 350 -16.47 -11.81 -28.27
C ALA A 350 -17.33 -12.16 -29.50
N SER A 351 -16.74 -12.77 -30.53
CA SER A 351 -17.43 -13.13 -31.77
C SER A 351 -16.83 -14.36 -32.45
N ASP A 352 -17.63 -15.03 -33.30
CA ASP A 352 -17.22 -16.20 -34.09
C ASP A 352 -16.00 -15.92 -34.95
N ALA A 353 -15.89 -14.73 -35.52
CA ALA A 353 -14.75 -14.30 -36.34
C ALA A 353 -13.45 -14.19 -35.53
N GLN A 354 -13.54 -13.94 -34.22
CA GLN A 354 -12.39 -13.86 -33.31
C GLN A 354 -12.00 -15.21 -32.72
N ARG A 355 -12.81 -16.27 -32.87
CA ARG A 355 -12.52 -17.59 -32.29
C ARG A 355 -11.25 -18.21 -32.85
N GLU A 356 -10.98 -18.05 -34.15
CA GLU A 356 -9.78 -18.63 -34.75
C GLU A 356 -8.50 -17.93 -34.25
N ALA A 357 -8.48 -16.59 -34.27
CA ALA A 357 -7.38 -15.81 -33.71
C ALA A 357 -7.16 -16.10 -32.22
N TRP A 358 -8.24 -16.32 -31.46
CA TRP A 358 -8.15 -16.70 -30.06
C TRP A 358 -7.56 -18.11 -29.86
N ARG A 359 -7.92 -19.09 -30.71
CA ARG A 359 -7.31 -20.43 -30.70
C ARG A 359 -5.82 -20.39 -31.02
N GLU A 360 -5.43 -19.64 -32.05
CA GLU A 360 -4.03 -19.43 -32.41
C GLU A 360 -3.25 -18.79 -31.26
N ALA A 361 -3.82 -17.78 -30.61
CA ALA A 361 -3.21 -17.13 -29.46
C ALA A 361 -3.06 -18.05 -28.23
N MET A 362 -4.04 -18.93 -27.99
CA MET A 362 -3.97 -19.97 -26.95
C MET A 362 -2.89 -21.02 -27.25
N ALA A 363 -2.76 -21.46 -28.50
CA ALA A 363 -1.71 -22.39 -28.92
C ALA A 363 -0.31 -21.78 -28.79
N ALA A 364 -0.16 -20.49 -29.12
CA ALA A 364 1.07 -19.74 -28.90
C ALA A 364 1.39 -19.63 -27.39
N LEU A 365 0.38 -19.35 -26.55
CA LEU A 365 0.57 -19.28 -25.10
C LEU A 365 1.01 -20.62 -24.50
N ASP A 366 0.47 -21.76 -24.95
CA ASP A 366 0.90 -23.10 -24.51
C ASP A 366 2.34 -23.39 -24.93
N THR A 367 2.73 -22.97 -26.13
CA THR A 367 4.12 -23.11 -26.63
C THR A 367 5.10 -22.29 -25.80
N ASP A 368 4.78 -21.01 -25.54
CA ASP A 368 5.61 -20.11 -24.74
C ASP A 368 5.71 -20.58 -23.29
N LEU A 369 4.61 -21.09 -22.73
CA LEU A 369 4.59 -21.70 -21.40
C LEU A 369 5.50 -22.93 -21.35
N GLY A 370 5.51 -23.78 -22.39
CA GLY A 370 6.42 -24.92 -22.49
C GLY A 370 7.89 -24.50 -22.51
N ALA A 371 8.26 -23.48 -23.28
CA ALA A 371 9.63 -22.94 -23.32
C ALA A 371 10.05 -22.37 -21.95
N PHE A 372 9.16 -21.59 -21.33
CA PHE A 372 9.38 -21.03 -20.00
C PHE A 372 9.66 -22.11 -18.93
N GLN A 373 8.94 -23.23 -18.98
CA GLN A 373 9.14 -24.34 -18.04
C GLN A 373 10.51 -25.01 -18.21
N GLN A 374 10.99 -25.14 -19.44
CA GLN A 374 12.31 -25.68 -19.73
C GLN A 374 13.40 -24.75 -19.21
N ASP A 375 13.27 -23.44 -19.44
CA ASP A 375 14.21 -22.44 -18.97
C ASP A 375 14.27 -22.37 -17.44
N ALA A 376 13.11 -22.44 -16.78
CA ALA A 376 13.02 -22.50 -15.31
C ALA A 376 13.69 -23.76 -14.76
N ALA A 377 13.43 -24.93 -15.34
CA ALA A 377 14.06 -26.18 -14.93
C ALA A 377 15.58 -26.16 -15.12
N ALA A 378 16.06 -25.59 -16.24
CA ALA A 378 17.48 -25.42 -16.49
C ALA A 378 18.13 -24.51 -15.44
N LEU A 379 17.54 -23.34 -15.15
CA LEU A 379 18.06 -22.43 -14.14
C LEU A 379 18.04 -23.05 -12.73
N ALA A 380 16.98 -23.77 -12.36
CA ALA A 380 16.93 -24.48 -11.08
C ALA A 380 18.06 -25.52 -10.96
N GLY A 381 18.36 -26.24 -12.05
CA GLY A 381 19.50 -27.15 -12.13
C GLY A 381 20.85 -26.44 -11.93
N ASP A 382 21.04 -25.30 -12.59
CA ASP A 382 22.26 -24.50 -12.46
C ASP A 382 22.45 -23.97 -11.02
N VAL A 383 21.37 -23.48 -10.40
CA VAL A 383 21.38 -22.97 -9.01
C VAL A 383 21.67 -24.10 -8.01
N ARG A 384 21.16 -25.32 -8.21
CA ARG A 384 21.51 -26.48 -7.37
C ARG A 384 22.97 -26.90 -7.52
N GLY A 385 23.46 -26.96 -8.76
CA GLY A 385 24.85 -27.26 -9.04
C GLY A 385 25.80 -26.25 -8.38
N GLU A 386 25.36 -25.00 -8.22
CA GLU A 386 26.08 -23.99 -7.48
C GLU A 386 25.94 -24.16 -5.96
N ALA A 387 24.74 -24.47 -5.46
CA ALA A 387 24.50 -24.76 -4.03
C ALA A 387 25.44 -25.85 -3.49
N ASP A 388 25.65 -26.92 -4.26
CA ASP A 388 26.51 -28.04 -3.89
C ASP A 388 28.00 -27.65 -3.73
N ARG A 389 28.41 -26.51 -4.30
CA ARG A 389 29.80 -25.98 -4.23
C ARG A 389 30.03 -25.08 -3.01
N HIS A 390 28.98 -24.66 -2.30
CA HIS A 390 29.07 -23.72 -1.17
C HIS A 390 28.81 -24.40 0.18
N ASP A 391 29.21 -23.74 1.26
CA ASP A 391 28.96 -24.17 2.64
C ASP A 391 27.50 -23.98 3.08
N GLU A 392 27.13 -24.63 4.19
CA GLU A 392 25.76 -24.77 4.72
C GLU A 392 24.87 -23.51 4.75
N PRO A 393 25.31 -22.30 5.14
CA PRO A 393 24.38 -21.16 5.16
C PRO A 393 24.00 -20.68 3.75
N VAL A 394 24.92 -20.76 2.78
CA VAL A 394 24.69 -20.33 1.40
C VAL A 394 24.00 -21.43 0.61
N ARG A 395 24.43 -22.69 0.79
CA ARG A 395 23.80 -23.88 0.20
C ARG A 395 22.30 -23.91 0.48
N GLY A 396 21.89 -23.73 1.74
CA GLY A 396 20.48 -23.76 2.12
C GLY A 396 19.63 -22.68 1.43
N GLN A 397 20.18 -21.47 1.20
CA GLN A 397 19.48 -20.41 0.47
C GLN A 397 19.37 -20.71 -1.03
N LEU A 398 20.45 -21.19 -1.64
CA LEU A 398 20.46 -21.56 -3.05
C LEU A 398 19.54 -22.75 -3.33
N GLN A 399 19.48 -23.75 -2.44
CA GLN A 399 18.53 -24.87 -2.55
C GLN A 399 17.08 -24.36 -2.57
N ARG A 400 16.72 -23.48 -1.63
CA ARG A 400 15.38 -22.87 -1.54
C ARG A 400 15.04 -22.04 -2.77
N LEU A 401 16.01 -21.31 -3.32
CA LEU A 401 15.83 -20.57 -4.57
C LEU A 401 15.57 -21.52 -5.74
N ALA A 402 16.36 -22.59 -5.87
CA ALA A 402 16.16 -23.59 -6.92
C ALA A 402 14.79 -24.25 -6.83
N ASP A 403 14.34 -24.62 -5.63
CA ASP A 403 13.02 -25.21 -5.41
C ASP A 403 11.89 -24.23 -5.77
N ALA A 404 12.07 -22.93 -5.48
CA ALA A 404 11.12 -21.90 -5.88
C ALA A 404 11.07 -21.69 -7.41
N ILE A 405 12.22 -21.76 -8.09
CA ILE A 405 12.31 -21.69 -9.56
C ILE A 405 11.68 -22.93 -10.20
N GLU A 406 11.90 -24.12 -9.63
CA GLU A 406 11.26 -25.34 -10.14
C GLU A 406 9.75 -25.31 -9.92
N ALA A 407 9.28 -24.84 -8.75
CA ALA A 407 7.85 -24.67 -8.49
C ALA A 407 7.17 -23.72 -9.50
N LEU A 408 7.88 -22.68 -9.94
CA LEU A 408 7.44 -21.77 -11.01
C LEU A 408 7.27 -22.51 -12.35
N GLY A 409 8.19 -23.42 -12.67
CA GLY A 409 8.11 -24.29 -13.86
C GLY A 409 7.04 -25.40 -13.74
N LEU A 410 6.68 -25.82 -12.53
CA LEU A 410 5.71 -26.90 -12.30
C LEU A 410 4.23 -26.48 -12.42
N CYS A 411 3.94 -25.20 -12.72
CA CYS A 411 2.57 -24.67 -12.93
C CYS A 411 1.73 -25.39 -14.00
N ARG A 412 2.26 -26.43 -14.68
CA ARG A 412 1.50 -27.33 -15.56
C ARG A 412 0.76 -28.46 -14.85
N THR A 413 1.22 -28.90 -13.68
CA THR A 413 0.93 -30.26 -13.20
C THR A 413 -0.32 -30.37 -12.32
N GLY A 414 -0.91 -29.24 -11.91
CA GLY A 414 -2.14 -29.22 -11.11
C GLY A 414 -3.38 -28.84 -11.92
N ALA A 415 -4.07 -29.83 -12.49
CA ALA A 415 -5.52 -29.81 -12.73
C ALA A 415 -6.14 -29.00 -13.89
N CYS A 416 -5.62 -29.09 -15.12
CA CYS A 416 -6.48 -28.96 -16.32
C CYS A 416 -5.94 -29.80 -17.49
N PRO A 417 -6.74 -30.71 -18.09
CA PRO A 417 -6.35 -31.38 -19.32
C PRO A 417 -6.11 -30.33 -20.41
N SER A 418 -5.10 -30.58 -21.28
CA SER A 418 -4.81 -29.70 -22.41
C SER A 418 -6.10 -29.36 -23.16
N PRO A 419 -6.37 -28.07 -23.47
CA PRO A 419 -7.63 -27.67 -24.12
C PRO A 419 -7.81 -28.27 -25.52
N MET A 420 -6.75 -28.84 -26.12
CA MET A 420 -6.78 -29.46 -27.44
C MET A 420 -7.02 -30.97 -27.43
N ALA A 421 -7.15 -31.62 -26.27
CA ALA A 421 -7.34 -33.07 -26.18
C ALA A 421 -8.82 -33.52 -26.21
N ALA A 422 -9.77 -32.66 -26.58
CA ALA A 422 -11.18 -33.05 -26.72
C ALA A 422 -11.45 -33.78 -28.05
N PRO A 423 -12.18 -34.90 -28.05
CA PRO A 423 -12.39 -35.72 -29.24
C PRO A 423 -13.27 -35.02 -30.28
N ASP A 424 -12.86 -35.07 -31.55
CA ASP A 424 -13.57 -34.59 -32.75
C ASP A 424 -14.93 -35.27 -33.03
N SER A 425 -15.57 -35.90 -32.04
CA SER A 425 -16.82 -36.64 -32.22
C SER A 425 -18.02 -35.92 -31.60
N ALA A 426 -18.52 -34.88 -32.28
CA ALA A 426 -19.87 -34.37 -32.05
C ALA A 426 -20.69 -34.48 -33.34
N GLY A 427 -21.48 -35.55 -33.42
CA GLY A 427 -22.50 -35.72 -34.46
C GLY A 427 -23.61 -34.66 -34.38
N PRO A 428 -24.38 -34.48 -35.45
CA PRO A 428 -25.35 -33.39 -35.57
C PRO A 428 -26.52 -33.56 -34.60
N THR A 429 -26.65 -32.67 -33.61
CA THR A 429 -27.86 -32.56 -32.79
C THR A 429 -29.01 -31.90 -33.57
N PRO A 430 -30.26 -32.34 -33.40
CA PRO A 430 -31.40 -31.84 -34.16
C PRO A 430 -31.82 -30.43 -33.71
N LYS A 431 -32.18 -29.60 -34.70
CA LYS A 431 -32.75 -28.26 -34.51
C LYS A 431 -34.17 -28.39 -33.95
N THR A 432 -34.41 -27.82 -32.77
CA THR A 432 -35.77 -27.53 -32.28
C THR A 432 -35.91 -26.07 -31.89
N GLY A 433 -36.96 -25.44 -32.41
CA GLY A 433 -37.85 -24.60 -31.61
C GLY A 433 -37.49 -23.13 -31.50
N GLN A 434 -37.98 -22.36 -32.47
CA GLN A 434 -38.04 -20.90 -32.50
C GLN A 434 -39.03 -20.39 -31.42
N GLY A 435 -38.56 -19.55 -30.49
CA GLY A 435 -39.39 -18.88 -29.49
C GLY A 435 -38.76 -17.56 -29.06
N ALA A 436 -39.36 -16.45 -29.49
CA ALA A 436 -38.93 -15.10 -29.23
C ALA A 436 -39.15 -14.68 -27.77
N GLY A 437 -38.19 -13.98 -27.17
CA GLY A 437 -38.33 -13.37 -25.84
C GLY A 437 -37.05 -12.66 -25.43
N ALA A 438 -36.91 -11.40 -25.84
CA ALA A 438 -35.80 -10.53 -25.46
C ALA A 438 -35.88 -10.17 -23.97
N GLY A 439 -34.88 -10.60 -23.21
CA GLY A 439 -34.58 -10.15 -21.85
C GLY A 439 -33.10 -10.40 -21.61
N VAL A 440 -32.26 -9.42 -21.98
CA VAL A 440 -30.81 -9.46 -21.78
C VAL A 440 -30.52 -9.29 -20.29
N GLY A 441 -30.55 -10.40 -19.56
CA GLY A 441 -29.82 -10.54 -18.31
C GLY A 441 -28.38 -10.93 -18.66
N ALA A 442 -27.41 -10.14 -18.24
CA ALA A 442 -26.00 -10.49 -18.29
C ALA A 442 -25.75 -11.68 -17.33
N GLY A 443 -26.09 -12.88 -17.79
CA GLY A 443 -25.69 -14.12 -17.14
C GLY A 443 -24.20 -14.30 -17.33
N GLY A 444 -23.47 -14.50 -16.23
CA GLY A 444 -22.07 -14.90 -16.26
C GLY A 444 -21.97 -16.23 -17.01
N GLY A 445 -21.60 -16.18 -18.29
CA GLY A 445 -21.34 -17.38 -19.07
C GLY A 445 -20.16 -18.10 -18.42
N GLU A 446 -20.38 -19.36 -18.03
CA GLU A 446 -19.28 -20.21 -17.58
C GLU A 446 -18.17 -20.19 -18.62
N LEU A 447 -16.97 -19.84 -18.18
CA LEU A 447 -15.78 -19.89 -19.02
C LEU A 447 -15.63 -21.32 -19.51
N GLY A 448 -15.52 -21.50 -20.83
CA GLY A 448 -15.20 -22.80 -21.42
C GLY A 448 -13.84 -23.32 -20.90
N PRO A 449 -13.53 -24.61 -21.09
CA PRO A 449 -12.34 -25.26 -20.53
C PRO A 449 -11.01 -24.51 -20.79
N ALA A 450 -10.89 -23.92 -21.98
CA ALA A 450 -9.71 -23.13 -22.35
C ALA A 450 -9.62 -21.76 -21.61
N GLY A 451 -10.76 -21.13 -21.29
CA GLY A 451 -10.79 -19.93 -20.45
C GLY A 451 -10.43 -20.25 -18.98
N GLN A 452 -10.88 -21.41 -18.48
CA GLN A 452 -10.51 -21.90 -17.14
C GLN A 452 -9.02 -22.21 -17.05
N TRP A 453 -8.43 -22.83 -18.08
CA TRP A 453 -6.99 -23.07 -18.16
C TRP A 453 -6.19 -21.76 -18.10
N ALA A 454 -6.58 -20.76 -18.91
CA ALA A 454 -5.90 -19.46 -18.91
C ALA A 454 -6.00 -18.74 -17.55
N ALA A 455 -7.16 -18.82 -16.88
CA ALA A 455 -7.33 -18.30 -15.53
C ALA A 455 -6.44 -19.01 -14.50
N GLY A 456 -6.31 -20.35 -14.60
CA GLY A 456 -5.40 -21.13 -13.77
C GLY A 456 -3.93 -20.74 -13.95
N VAL A 457 -3.48 -20.58 -15.20
CA VAL A 457 -2.12 -20.08 -15.52
C VAL A 457 -1.88 -18.71 -14.90
N ARG A 458 -2.85 -17.80 -15.01
CA ARG A 458 -2.76 -16.44 -14.45
C ARG A 458 -2.60 -16.45 -12.94
N ASP A 459 -3.36 -17.28 -12.24
CA ASP A 459 -3.40 -17.31 -10.78
C ASP A 459 -2.17 -18.03 -10.20
N ALA A 460 -1.72 -19.11 -10.85
CA ALA A 460 -0.47 -19.80 -10.51
C ALA A 460 0.76 -18.90 -10.72
N GLY A 461 0.82 -18.17 -11.84
CA GLY A 461 1.89 -17.22 -12.13
C GLY A 461 2.00 -16.11 -11.07
N ARG A 462 0.86 -15.62 -10.56
CA ARG A 462 0.84 -14.57 -9.51
C ARG A 462 1.54 -15.03 -8.23
N GLY A 463 1.21 -16.23 -7.73
CA GLY A 463 1.76 -16.75 -6.48
C GLY A 463 3.24 -17.13 -6.59
N ALA A 464 3.66 -17.61 -7.76
CA ALA A 464 5.04 -17.99 -7.99
C ALA A 464 5.98 -16.77 -8.13
N VAL A 465 5.55 -15.71 -8.84
CA VAL A 465 6.34 -14.47 -8.99
C VAL A 465 6.54 -13.77 -7.64
N THR A 466 5.53 -13.72 -6.77
CA THR A 466 5.68 -13.14 -5.43
C THR A 466 6.67 -13.92 -4.58
N THR A 467 6.61 -15.25 -4.65
CA THR A 467 7.53 -16.14 -3.91
C THR A 467 8.98 -15.95 -4.38
N LEU A 468 9.23 -15.88 -5.68
CA LEU A 468 10.58 -15.66 -6.23
C LEU A 468 11.17 -14.31 -5.82
N ARG A 469 10.37 -13.23 -5.86
CA ARG A 469 10.83 -11.91 -5.41
C ARG A 469 11.22 -11.91 -3.92
N ALA A 470 10.45 -12.61 -3.09
CA ALA A 470 10.76 -12.76 -1.68
C ALA A 470 12.06 -13.56 -1.44
N GLN A 471 12.27 -14.66 -2.17
CA GLN A 471 13.50 -15.45 -2.05
C GLN A 471 14.73 -14.68 -2.56
N ARG A 472 14.59 -13.92 -3.65
CA ARG A 472 15.65 -13.02 -4.15
C ARG A 472 16.08 -12.02 -3.08
N GLN A 473 15.10 -11.35 -2.44
CA GLN A 473 15.38 -10.37 -1.39
C GLN A 473 16.11 -11.01 -0.19
N ARG A 474 15.78 -12.24 0.17
CA ARG A 474 16.48 -12.99 1.24
C ARG A 474 17.91 -13.35 0.85
N LEU A 475 18.13 -13.75 -0.41
CA LEU A 475 19.47 -14.01 -0.93
C LEU A 475 20.33 -12.73 -0.90
N ASP A 476 19.77 -11.60 -1.33
CA ASP A 476 20.44 -10.28 -1.28
C ASP A 476 20.85 -9.92 0.16
N GLN A 477 19.97 -10.17 1.14
CA GLN A 477 20.26 -9.93 2.56
C GLN A 477 21.35 -10.86 3.10
N ALA A 478 21.31 -12.15 2.74
CA ALA A 478 22.32 -13.13 3.18
C ALA A 478 23.72 -12.78 2.64
N LEU A 479 23.80 -12.29 1.40
CA LEU A 479 25.04 -11.86 0.76
C LEU A 479 25.56 -10.54 1.33
N ALA A 480 24.68 -9.58 1.61
CA ALA A 480 25.06 -8.29 2.19
C ALA A 480 25.50 -8.39 3.67
N GLY A 481 24.96 -9.36 4.42
CA GLY A 481 25.17 -9.52 5.85
C GLY A 481 26.47 -10.23 6.28
N GLY A 482 27.35 -10.61 5.34
CA GLY A 482 28.63 -11.25 5.67
C GLY A 482 28.50 -12.59 6.43
N GLY A 483 27.41 -13.33 6.23
CA GLY A 483 27.23 -14.68 6.79
C GLY A 483 26.72 -14.77 8.23
N ARG A 484 26.43 -13.65 8.92
CA ARG A 484 25.66 -13.69 10.18
C ARG A 484 24.18 -13.47 9.90
N LEU A 485 23.50 -14.55 9.53
CA LEU A 485 22.05 -14.61 9.63
C LEU A 485 21.67 -14.81 11.09
N ASP A 486 20.75 -13.98 11.57
CA ASP A 486 20.11 -14.15 12.87
C ASP A 486 19.13 -15.34 12.75
N PRO A 487 19.41 -16.51 13.37
CA PRO A 487 18.54 -17.68 13.27
C PRO A 487 17.14 -17.42 13.83
N ASP A 488 16.97 -16.37 14.65
CA ASP A 488 15.69 -16.03 15.26
C ASP A 488 14.75 -15.24 14.31
N ALA A 489 15.22 -14.81 13.14
CA ALA A 489 14.37 -14.20 12.11
C ALA A 489 13.45 -15.22 11.40
N GLU A 490 13.56 -16.52 11.68
CA GLU A 490 12.71 -17.58 11.14
C GLU A 490 11.27 -17.60 11.69
N ALA A 491 10.98 -16.87 12.78
CA ALA A 491 9.69 -16.96 13.48
C ALA A 491 8.49 -16.23 12.81
N ASP A 492 8.72 -15.39 11.78
CA ASP A 492 7.67 -14.49 11.23
C ASP A 492 7.08 -14.94 9.87
N THR A 493 7.27 -16.20 9.48
CA THR A 493 6.49 -16.78 8.36
C THR A 493 5.17 -17.34 8.91
N PRO A 494 4.00 -17.10 8.29
CA PRO A 494 2.77 -17.74 8.71
C PRO A 494 2.94 -19.26 8.61
N SER A 495 3.04 -19.91 9.76
CA SER A 495 3.09 -21.36 9.88
C SER A 495 1.91 -21.94 9.13
N ARG A 496 2.20 -22.75 8.11
CA ARG A 496 1.24 -23.76 7.61
C ARG A 496 0.82 -24.56 8.85
N PRO A 497 -0.49 -24.77 9.11
CA PRO A 497 -0.90 -25.50 10.30
C PRO A 497 -0.31 -26.91 10.22
N GLU A 498 0.65 -27.20 11.09
CA GLU A 498 1.07 -28.58 11.33
C GLU A 498 -0.12 -29.32 11.93
N PRO A 499 -0.45 -30.52 11.43
CA PRO A 499 -1.49 -31.32 12.03
C PRO A 499 -1.00 -31.76 13.41
N ASP A 500 -1.77 -31.41 14.43
CA ASP A 500 -1.57 -31.82 15.82
C ASP A 500 -1.42 -33.36 15.92
N VAL A 501 -0.19 -33.83 16.10
CA VAL A 501 0.11 -35.22 16.48
C VAL A 501 0.47 -35.21 17.96
N ALA A 502 -0.55 -35.27 18.82
CA ALA A 502 -0.59 -36.09 20.03
C ALA A 502 -1.75 -35.71 20.96
N THR A 503 -2.90 -36.38 20.84
CA THR A 503 -3.53 -37.03 22.02
C THR A 503 -4.49 -38.14 21.60
N GLY A 504 -4.24 -39.34 22.12
CA GLY A 504 -5.28 -40.14 22.77
C GLY A 504 -6.32 -40.85 21.90
N ALA A 505 -6.02 -42.12 21.65
CA ALA A 505 -6.99 -43.17 21.38
C ALA A 505 -8.19 -43.16 22.36
N ALA A 506 -9.39 -43.14 21.79
CA ALA A 506 -10.73 -43.53 22.28
C ALA A 506 -11.71 -42.50 21.69
N GLU A 507 -12.43 -42.75 20.60
CA GLU A 507 -13.63 -43.57 20.57
C GLU A 507 -13.96 -43.81 19.08
N GLN A 508 -13.79 -45.03 18.61
CA GLN A 508 -14.37 -45.46 17.33
C GLN A 508 -15.87 -45.64 17.54
N GLN A 509 -16.63 -44.57 17.34
CA GLN A 509 -18.06 -44.66 17.11
C GLN A 509 -18.31 -44.16 15.70
N GLN A 510 -18.66 -45.11 14.82
CA GLN A 510 -19.03 -44.88 13.43
C GLN A 510 -20.19 -43.89 13.38
N ASP A 511 -19.87 -42.63 13.13
CA ASP A 511 -20.84 -41.64 12.69
C ASP A 511 -21.02 -41.80 11.18
N THR A 512 -22.11 -42.48 10.80
CA THR A 512 -22.62 -42.61 9.43
C THR A 512 -23.18 -41.26 8.95
N ALA A 513 -22.40 -40.20 9.09
CA ALA A 513 -22.76 -38.88 8.62
C ALA A 513 -22.63 -38.83 7.09
N ASP A 514 -23.73 -38.43 6.47
CA ASP A 514 -23.93 -38.21 5.04
C ASP A 514 -22.70 -37.58 4.36
N PRO A 515 -22.08 -38.24 3.36
CA PRO A 515 -20.89 -37.72 2.66
C PRO A 515 -21.12 -36.31 2.08
N ASP A 516 -22.36 -35.97 1.72
CA ASP A 516 -22.71 -34.66 1.17
C ASP A 516 -22.60 -33.55 2.22
N ARG A 517 -22.86 -33.88 3.50
CA ARG A 517 -22.70 -32.93 4.60
C ARG A 517 -21.23 -32.60 4.85
N ARG A 518 -20.33 -33.59 4.78
CA ARG A 518 -18.88 -33.35 4.94
C ARG A 518 -18.32 -32.51 3.79
N LEU A 519 -18.81 -32.73 2.57
CA LEU A 519 -18.40 -31.95 1.41
C LEU A 519 -18.89 -30.50 1.53
N ARG A 520 -20.15 -30.28 1.95
CA ARG A 520 -20.71 -28.95 2.21
C ARG A 520 -19.91 -28.20 3.28
N GLU A 521 -19.62 -28.83 4.41
CA GLU A 521 -18.86 -28.22 5.50
C GLU A 521 -17.42 -27.87 5.08
N ALA A 522 -16.73 -28.76 4.35
CA ALA A 522 -15.37 -28.51 3.86
C ALA A 522 -15.30 -27.35 2.85
N ILE A 523 -16.32 -27.18 2.00
CA ILE A 523 -16.38 -26.09 1.02
C ILE A 523 -16.72 -24.76 1.72
N LEU A 524 -17.63 -24.76 2.70
CA LEU A 524 -17.99 -23.55 3.46
C LEU A 524 -16.84 -23.02 4.32
N ASP A 525 -15.99 -23.89 4.86
CA ASP A 525 -14.82 -23.50 5.63
C ASP A 525 -13.75 -22.82 4.77
N GLN A 526 -13.61 -23.23 3.51
CA GLN A 526 -12.65 -22.66 2.56
C GLN A 526 -13.21 -21.45 1.78
N ALA A 527 -14.52 -21.25 1.77
CA ALA A 527 -15.16 -20.16 1.05
C ALA A 527 -14.95 -18.80 1.77
N PRO A 528 -14.53 -17.74 1.04
CA PRO A 528 -14.45 -16.39 1.59
C PRO A 528 -15.82 -15.91 2.13
N PRO A 529 -15.87 -15.00 3.13
CA PRO A 529 -17.12 -14.63 3.81
C PRO A 529 -18.23 -14.13 2.86
N ALA A 530 -17.87 -13.48 1.76
CA ALA A 530 -18.82 -12.98 0.76
C ALA A 530 -19.50 -14.08 -0.08
N TYR A 531 -19.00 -15.32 -0.06
CA TYR A 531 -19.48 -16.43 -0.88
C TYR A 531 -20.17 -17.55 -0.10
N ARG A 532 -20.15 -17.51 1.24
CA ARG A 532 -20.79 -18.53 2.07
C ARG A 532 -22.30 -18.61 1.83
N GLU A 533 -22.96 -17.45 1.72
CA GLU A 533 -24.40 -17.36 1.47
C GLU A 533 -24.79 -17.92 0.08
N LEU A 534 -23.95 -17.73 -0.94
CA LEU A 534 -24.17 -18.31 -2.28
C LEU A 534 -23.92 -19.83 -2.30
N THR A 535 -22.94 -20.30 -1.52
CA THR A 535 -22.61 -21.72 -1.41
C THR A 535 -23.73 -22.47 -0.68
N ASP A 536 -24.29 -21.88 0.38
CA ASP A 536 -25.47 -22.42 1.07
C ASP A 536 -26.69 -22.48 0.15
N GLN A 537 -26.96 -21.41 -0.61
CA GLN A 537 -28.05 -21.38 -1.60
C GLN A 537 -27.89 -22.46 -2.69
N TYR A 538 -26.66 -22.77 -3.09
CA TYR A 538 -26.38 -23.83 -4.07
C TYR A 538 -26.71 -25.23 -3.52
N PHE A 539 -26.27 -25.54 -2.31
CA PHE A 539 -26.55 -26.84 -1.68
C PHE A 539 -28.02 -27.02 -1.34
N ASP A 540 -28.70 -25.97 -0.89
CA ASP A 540 -30.14 -26.02 -0.64
C ASP A 540 -30.93 -26.26 -1.95
N ARG A 541 -30.47 -25.70 -3.08
CA ARG A 541 -31.08 -25.95 -4.40
C ARG A 541 -30.86 -27.39 -4.87
N LEU A 542 -29.65 -27.94 -4.69
CA LEU A 542 -29.35 -29.35 -4.99
C LEU A 542 -30.22 -30.31 -4.16
N ALA A 543 -30.42 -30.01 -2.87
CA ALA A 543 -31.30 -30.81 -2.02
C ALA A 543 -32.76 -30.76 -2.48
N THR A 544 -33.22 -29.60 -2.95
CA THR A 544 -34.59 -29.42 -3.47
C THR A 544 -34.80 -30.11 -4.83
N GLU A 545 -33.73 -30.29 -5.64
CA GLU A 545 -33.79 -31.00 -6.92
C GLU A 545 -33.64 -32.52 -6.78
N ALA A 546 -33.17 -33.00 -5.63
CA ALA A 546 -33.02 -34.43 -5.32
C ALA A 546 -34.27 -35.06 -4.69
N GLU A 547 -35.19 -34.25 -4.15
CA GLU A 547 -36.55 -34.64 -3.71
C GLU A 547 -37.55 -34.62 -4.88
#